data_AF-G4STJ1-F1
#
_entry.id   AF-G4STJ1-F1
#
_cell.length_a   1.000
_cell.length_b   1.000
_cell.length_c   1.000
_cell.angle_alpha   90.00
_cell.angle_beta   90.00
_cell.angle_gamma   90.00
#
_symmetry.space_group_name_H-M   'P 1'
#
loop_
_entity.id
_entity.type
_entity.pdbx_description
1 polymer ?
#
loop_
_entity_poly.entity_id
_entity_poly.type
_entity_poly.pdbx_seq_one_letter_code
_entity_poly.pdbx_strand_id
1 'polypeptide(L)'
;MKRFIFVVFLLLPYPGFANELDRVVHAIEAEWASIYFSAEIRDKENAYTRLLNKTTEFAKQTHDSPELMFWQATIIASRAEHQNPIEALAAIHKAQDLLIKTINIKPDTLDGSALITLGSLYYQAPGWPIAFGDDKKAEQYLKKGLQINPQGIESNFYYGQYLLNKDQPEEAIEYFKTALNGPVRQEQEFADSSLKEKIKQIIIKTANIESKSQKKQIASL
;
A
#
# COMPACT_ATOMS: atom_id res chain seq x y z
N MET A 1 42.39 10.14 51.53
CA MET A 1 41.20 9.41 51.03
C MET A 1 40.48 10.28 50.02
N LYS A 2 40.66 10.05 48.71
CA LYS A 2 39.97 10.81 47.65
C LYS A 2 38.70 10.06 47.27
N ARG A 3 37.52 10.66 47.49
CA ARG A 3 36.23 10.10 47.06
C ARG A 3 36.06 10.41 45.57
N PHE A 4 36.06 9.38 44.73
CA PHE A 4 35.64 9.50 43.34
C PHE A 4 34.10 9.49 43.30
N ILE A 5 33.50 10.57 42.79
CA ILE A 5 32.07 10.62 42.49
C ILE A 5 31.89 10.05 41.08
N PHE A 6 31.25 8.90 40.97
CA PHE A 6 30.76 8.37 39.69
C PHE A 6 29.43 9.05 39.37
N VAL A 7 29.40 9.92 38.37
CA VAL A 7 28.16 10.40 37.76
C VAL A 7 27.75 9.39 36.70
N VAL A 8 26.79 8.54 37.04
CA VAL A 8 26.14 7.63 36.09
C VAL A 8 25.08 8.45 35.34
N PHE A 9 25.35 8.78 34.08
CA PHE A 9 24.31 9.26 33.17
C PHE A 9 23.39 8.06 32.83
N LEU A 10 22.28 7.94 33.56
CA LEU A 10 21.16 7.10 33.18
C LEU A 10 20.48 7.73 31.95
N LEU A 11 20.93 7.34 30.75
CA LEU A 11 20.16 7.51 29.52
C LEU A 11 18.96 6.56 29.59
N LEU A 12 17.89 6.98 30.25
CA LEU A 12 16.61 6.28 30.16
C LEU A 12 16.09 6.49 28.72
N PRO A 13 15.83 5.43 27.94
CA PRO A 13 15.18 5.56 26.65
C PRO A 13 13.80 6.20 26.90
N TYR A 14 13.54 7.35 26.29
CA TYR A 14 12.26 8.05 26.40
C TYR A 14 11.17 7.22 25.70
N PRO A 15 10.21 6.60 26.43
CA PRO A 15 9.17 5.78 25.80
C PRO A 15 8.10 6.62 25.05
N GLY A 16 8.23 7.95 25.06
CA GLY A 16 7.25 8.86 24.47
C GLY A 16 7.29 8.96 22.94
N PHE A 17 8.44 8.70 22.30
CA PHE A 17 8.58 8.90 20.85
C PHE A 17 7.97 7.77 20.01
N ALA A 18 8.13 6.51 20.43
CA ALA A 18 7.54 5.37 19.72
C ALA A 18 6.01 5.46 19.71
N ASN A 19 5.41 5.77 20.87
CA ASN A 19 3.96 5.94 20.99
C ASN A 19 3.39 7.11 20.18
N GLU A 20 4.19 8.15 19.90
CA GLU A 20 3.73 9.29 19.08
C GLU A 20 3.81 8.98 17.59
N LEU A 21 4.91 8.36 17.13
CA LEU A 21 5.04 7.94 15.74
C LEU A 21 3.93 6.97 15.34
N ASP A 22 3.65 5.97 16.18
CA ASP A 22 2.59 4.98 15.91
C ASP A 22 1.21 5.66 15.81
N ARG A 23 0.90 6.59 16.71
CA ARG A 23 -0.34 7.37 16.64
C ARG A 23 -0.42 8.21 15.36
N VAL A 24 0.66 8.86 14.97
CA VAL A 24 0.71 9.68 13.75
C VAL A 24 0.52 8.81 12.51
N VAL A 25 1.19 7.65 12.45
CA VAL A 25 1.07 6.67 11.36
C VAL A 25 -0.36 6.17 11.25
N HIS A 26 -1.00 5.77 12.34
CA HIS A 26 -2.41 5.35 12.34
C HIS A 26 -3.36 6.48 11.94
N ALA A 27 -3.10 7.72 12.35
CA ALA A 27 -3.92 8.86 11.94
C ALA A 27 -3.80 9.15 10.43
N ILE A 28 -2.60 9.05 9.86
CA ILE A 28 -2.36 9.20 8.42
C ILE A 28 -3.07 8.09 7.65
N GLU A 29 -2.94 6.85 8.11
CA GLU A 29 -3.60 5.69 7.54
C GLU A 29 -5.12 5.83 7.51
N ALA A 30 -5.72 6.20 8.64
CA ALA A 30 -7.17 6.37 8.75
C ALA A 30 -7.68 7.48 7.82
N GLU A 31 -6.95 8.59 7.73
CA GLU A 31 -7.28 9.71 6.83
C GLU A 31 -7.11 9.29 5.35
N TRP A 32 -6.05 8.56 5.01
CA TRP A 32 -5.88 7.99 3.67
C TRP A 32 -7.02 7.04 3.31
N ALA A 33 -7.38 6.11 4.20
CA ALA A 33 -8.46 5.15 3.97
C ALA A 33 -9.80 5.86 3.76
N SER A 34 -10.08 6.90 4.56
CA SER A 34 -11.28 7.74 4.39
C SER A 34 -11.33 8.36 2.99
N ILE A 35 -10.22 8.90 2.48
CA ILE A 35 -10.14 9.48 1.13
C ILE A 35 -10.28 8.38 0.06
N TYR A 36 -9.55 7.27 0.22
CA TYR A 36 -9.49 6.20 -0.76
C TYR A 36 -10.84 5.52 -0.97
N PHE A 37 -11.51 5.12 0.11
CA PHE A 37 -12.76 4.37 0.05
C PHE A 37 -14.02 5.23 -0.05
N SER A 38 -13.97 6.53 0.25
CA SER A 38 -15.15 7.40 0.16
C SER A 38 -15.59 7.63 -1.29
N ALA A 39 -16.89 7.46 -1.54
CA ALA A 39 -17.55 7.89 -2.78
C ALA A 39 -17.98 9.36 -2.73
N GLU A 40 -18.10 9.95 -1.53
CA GLU A 40 -18.61 11.30 -1.31
C GLU A 40 -17.55 12.39 -1.56
N ILE A 41 -16.27 12.05 -1.43
CA ILE A 41 -15.17 12.99 -1.66
C ILE A 41 -15.00 13.15 -3.18
N ARG A 42 -15.58 14.24 -3.70
CA ARG A 42 -15.48 14.61 -5.12
C ARG A 42 -14.09 15.07 -5.53
N ASP A 43 -13.41 15.80 -4.64
CA ASP A 43 -12.09 16.38 -4.89
C ASP A 43 -11.01 15.62 -4.11
N LYS A 44 -10.73 14.40 -4.58
CA LYS A 44 -9.72 13.52 -3.97
C LYS A 44 -8.31 14.07 -4.14
N GLU A 45 -8.02 14.75 -5.25
CA GLU A 45 -6.69 15.32 -5.50
C GLU A 45 -6.31 16.33 -4.40
N ASN A 46 -7.20 17.28 -4.08
CA ASN A 46 -6.93 18.24 -3.01
C ASN A 46 -6.94 17.60 -1.62
N ALA A 47 -7.76 16.58 -1.39
CA ALA A 47 -7.75 15.83 -0.14
C ALA A 47 -6.40 15.15 0.10
N TYR A 48 -5.87 14.43 -0.90
CA TYR A 48 -4.54 13.82 -0.81
C TYR A 48 -3.43 14.85 -0.72
N THR A 49 -3.55 16.01 -1.39
CA THR A 49 -2.55 17.08 -1.28
C THR A 49 -2.44 17.62 0.15
N ARG A 50 -3.57 17.81 0.84
CA ARG A 50 -3.56 18.21 2.27
C ARG A 50 -2.91 17.15 3.14
N LEU A 51 -3.30 15.88 2.95
CA LEU A 51 -2.75 14.77 3.72
C LEU A 51 -1.24 14.59 3.47
N LEU A 52 -0.78 14.74 2.23
CA LEU A 52 0.64 14.67 1.87
C LEU A 52 1.45 15.79 2.52
N ASN A 53 0.91 17.01 2.55
CA ASN A 53 1.57 18.15 3.20
C ASN A 53 1.73 17.91 4.71
N LYS A 54 0.67 17.45 5.37
CA LYS A 54 0.69 17.06 6.79
C LYS A 54 1.73 15.97 7.05
N THR A 55 1.69 14.89 6.28
CA THR A 55 2.63 13.75 6.40
C THR A 55 4.09 14.20 6.19
N THR A 56 4.32 15.07 5.20
CA THR A 56 5.66 15.61 4.91
C THR A 56 6.19 16.49 6.02
N GLU A 57 5.32 17.28 6.66
CA GLU A 57 5.73 18.12 7.79
C GLU A 57 6.14 17.27 9.00
N PHE A 58 5.38 16.21 9.32
CA PHE A 58 5.78 15.25 10.34
C PHE A 58 7.10 14.53 9.99
N ALA A 59 7.27 14.12 8.73
CA ALA A 59 8.49 13.44 8.29
C ALA A 59 9.75 14.31 8.38
N LYS A 60 9.65 15.65 8.36
CA LYS A 60 10.79 16.54 8.62
C LYS A 60 11.23 16.54 10.08
N GLN A 61 10.29 16.29 10.99
CA GLN A 61 10.49 16.35 12.44
C GLN A 61 10.94 14.99 13.01
N THR A 62 10.64 13.91 12.28
CA THR A 62 11.01 12.53 12.64
C THR A 62 12.17 12.05 11.75
N HIS A 63 13.30 11.67 12.35
CA HIS A 63 14.47 11.21 11.59
C HIS A 63 14.15 9.89 10.84
N ASP A 64 14.38 9.88 9.52
CA ASP A 64 14.33 8.74 8.57
C ASP A 64 13.36 7.58 8.94
N SER A 65 12.09 7.87 9.27
CA SER A 65 11.09 6.82 9.55
C SER A 65 10.63 6.12 8.26
N PRO A 66 10.84 4.79 8.13
CA PRO A 66 10.40 4.05 6.95
C PRO A 66 8.87 4.00 6.83
N GLU A 67 8.14 4.00 7.95
CA GLU A 67 6.67 4.06 8.00
C GLU A 67 6.14 5.37 7.40
N LEU A 68 6.74 6.53 7.75
CA LEU A 68 6.35 7.81 7.15
C LEU A 68 6.74 7.91 5.67
N MET A 69 7.90 7.38 5.27
CA MET A 69 8.29 7.30 3.86
C MET A 69 7.31 6.46 3.04
N PHE A 70 6.88 5.31 3.58
CA PHE A 70 5.84 4.48 2.97
C PHE A 70 4.55 5.28 2.78
N TRP A 71 4.05 5.94 3.84
CA TRP A 71 2.80 6.69 3.74
C TRP A 71 2.90 7.85 2.75
N GLN A 72 4.04 8.57 2.70
CA GLN A 72 4.26 9.58 1.65
C GLN A 72 4.14 8.96 0.26
N ALA A 73 4.78 7.81 0.01
CA ALA A 73 4.72 7.13 -1.28
C ALA A 73 3.30 6.68 -1.64
N THR A 74 2.59 6.07 -0.69
CA THR A 74 1.21 5.60 -0.86
C THR A 74 0.27 6.76 -1.17
N ILE A 75 0.36 7.88 -0.44
CA ILE A 75 -0.46 9.08 -0.70
C ILE A 75 -0.12 9.69 -2.08
N ILE A 76 1.16 9.74 -2.45
CA ILE A 76 1.59 10.24 -3.77
C ILE A 76 1.02 9.37 -4.89
N ALA A 77 1.11 8.04 -4.76
CA ALA A 77 0.57 7.09 -5.73
C ALA A 77 -0.95 7.18 -5.83
N SER A 78 -1.68 7.22 -4.71
CA SER A 78 -3.14 7.36 -4.71
C SER A 78 -3.60 8.71 -5.28
N ARG A 79 -2.85 9.79 -5.04
CA ARG A 79 -3.15 11.09 -5.66
C ARG A 79 -2.98 11.04 -7.17
N ALA A 80 -1.96 10.34 -7.68
CA ALA A 80 -1.65 10.28 -9.11
C ALA A 80 -2.83 9.76 -9.95
N GLU A 81 -3.68 8.89 -9.40
CA GLU A 81 -4.91 8.41 -10.04
C GLU A 81 -5.94 9.52 -10.36
N HIS A 82 -5.78 10.70 -9.74
CA HIS A 82 -6.66 11.85 -9.88
C HIS A 82 -6.01 13.02 -10.61
N GLN A 83 -4.77 12.88 -11.06
CA GLN A 83 -4.01 13.94 -11.72
C GLN A 83 -4.00 13.76 -13.24
N ASN A 84 -3.59 14.80 -13.96
CA ASN A 84 -3.33 14.67 -15.38
C ASN A 84 -2.11 13.74 -15.63
N PRO A 85 -1.98 13.12 -16.82
CA PRO A 85 -0.97 12.09 -17.06
C PRO A 85 0.48 12.52 -16.84
N ILE A 86 0.81 13.80 -17.05
CA ILE A 86 2.18 14.32 -16.89
C ILE A 86 2.53 14.39 -15.41
N GLU A 87 1.63 14.93 -14.60
CA GLU A 87 1.78 14.99 -13.15
C GLU A 87 1.77 13.60 -12.52
N ALA A 88 0.86 12.73 -12.97
CA ALA A 88 0.78 11.35 -12.52
C ALA A 88 2.09 10.59 -12.79
N LEU A 89 2.71 10.79 -13.96
CA LEU A 89 3.98 10.17 -14.32
C LEU A 89 5.11 10.60 -13.37
N ALA A 90 5.22 11.89 -13.07
CA ALA A 90 6.21 12.39 -12.11
C ALA A 90 5.94 11.87 -10.69
N ALA A 91 4.67 11.79 -10.30
CA ALA A 91 4.25 11.29 -9.00
C ALA A 91 4.61 9.80 -8.79
N ILE A 92 4.34 8.93 -9.76
CA ILE A 92 4.65 7.49 -9.61
C ILE A 92 6.15 7.20 -9.53
N HIS A 93 7.00 8.00 -10.20
CA HIS A 93 8.46 7.89 -10.03
C HIS A 93 8.90 8.30 -8.63
N LYS A 94 8.35 9.40 -8.10
CA LYS A 94 8.64 9.82 -6.73
C LYS A 94 8.17 8.79 -5.69
N ALA A 95 7.00 8.18 -5.91
CA ALA A 95 6.51 7.11 -5.05
C ALA A 95 7.43 5.87 -5.13
N GLN A 96 7.88 5.51 -6.33
CA GLN A 96 8.84 4.41 -6.53
C GLN A 96 10.14 4.64 -5.73
N ASP A 97 10.74 5.82 -5.85
CA ASP A 97 11.99 6.15 -5.15
C ASP A 97 11.84 6.05 -3.62
N LEU A 98 10.73 6.56 -3.09
CA LEU A 98 10.41 6.47 -1.66
C LEU A 98 10.23 5.02 -1.21
N LEU A 99 9.50 4.20 -1.98
CA LEU A 99 9.29 2.79 -1.64
C LEU A 99 10.59 1.99 -1.69
N ILE A 100 11.44 2.24 -2.69
CA ILE A 100 12.78 1.63 -2.76
C ILE A 100 13.60 2.03 -1.53
N LYS A 101 13.58 3.30 -1.13
CA LYS A 101 14.26 3.76 0.08
C LYS A 101 13.69 3.07 1.34
N THR A 102 12.37 3.00 1.49
CA THR A 102 11.71 2.28 2.59
C THR A 102 12.17 0.83 2.66
N ILE A 103 12.12 0.10 1.54
CA ILE A 103 12.49 -1.32 1.48
C ILE A 103 13.97 -1.54 1.84
N ASN A 104 14.85 -0.63 1.40
CA ASN A 104 16.28 -0.70 1.73
C ASN A 104 16.56 -0.46 3.22
N ILE A 105 15.72 0.34 3.90
CA ILE A 105 15.83 0.60 5.34
C ILE A 105 15.22 -0.55 6.14
N LYS A 106 13.98 -0.92 5.82
CA LYS A 106 13.17 -1.88 6.57
C LYS A 106 12.18 -2.57 5.61
N PRO A 107 12.52 -3.74 5.05
CA PRO A 107 11.71 -4.40 4.03
C PRO A 107 10.36 -4.93 4.56
N ASP A 108 10.23 -5.14 5.87
CA ASP A 108 9.02 -5.57 6.56
C ASP A 108 8.17 -4.40 7.10
N THR A 109 8.48 -3.15 6.71
CA THR A 109 7.66 -1.98 7.08
C THR A 109 6.19 -2.23 6.80
N LEU A 110 5.38 -2.09 7.85
CA LEU A 110 3.93 -2.30 7.85
C LEU A 110 3.57 -3.66 7.23
N ASP A 111 4.14 -4.73 7.78
CA ASP A 111 3.90 -6.12 7.35
C ASP A 111 4.18 -6.36 5.85
N GLY A 112 5.20 -5.67 5.32
CA GLY A 112 5.61 -5.80 3.93
C GLY A 112 4.79 -4.94 2.94
N SER A 113 3.95 -4.02 3.40
CA SER A 113 3.13 -3.17 2.52
C SER A 113 3.97 -2.35 1.53
N ALA A 114 5.19 -1.94 1.89
CA ALA A 114 6.08 -1.25 0.94
C ALA A 114 6.44 -2.11 -0.29
N LEU A 115 6.67 -3.41 -0.10
CA LEU A 115 6.92 -4.36 -1.18
C LEU A 115 5.66 -4.55 -2.04
N ILE A 116 4.50 -4.68 -1.39
CA ILE A 116 3.22 -4.85 -2.07
C ILE A 116 2.87 -3.63 -2.95
N THR A 117 3.01 -2.42 -2.40
CA THR A 117 2.74 -1.18 -3.12
C THR A 117 3.73 -1.00 -4.27
N LEU A 118 5.03 -1.25 -4.05
CA LEU A 118 6.04 -1.15 -5.11
C LEU A 118 5.78 -2.17 -6.23
N GLY A 119 5.49 -3.42 -5.87
CA GLY A 119 5.12 -4.46 -6.83
C GLY A 119 3.88 -4.08 -7.64
N SER A 120 2.91 -3.42 -7.00
CA SER A 120 1.71 -2.93 -7.69
C SER A 120 2.03 -1.83 -8.71
N LEU A 121 2.87 -0.86 -8.33
CA LEU A 121 3.31 0.18 -9.27
C LEU A 121 4.05 -0.40 -10.48
N TYR A 122 4.83 -1.48 -10.30
CA TYR A 122 5.57 -2.09 -11.41
C TYR A 122 4.68 -2.69 -12.51
N TYR A 123 3.51 -3.26 -12.18
CA TYR A 123 2.62 -3.78 -13.24
C TYR A 123 1.61 -2.74 -13.75
N GLN A 124 1.41 -1.64 -12.99
CA GLN A 124 0.48 -0.57 -13.37
C GLN A 124 1.15 0.54 -14.21
N ALA A 125 2.44 0.80 -13.99
CA ALA A 125 3.17 1.83 -14.71
C ALA A 125 3.46 1.42 -16.17
N PRO A 126 3.55 2.38 -17.11
CA PRO A 126 4.07 2.13 -18.45
C PRO A 126 5.50 1.55 -18.41
N GLY A 127 5.84 0.70 -19.38
CA GLY A 127 7.21 0.20 -19.52
C GLY A 127 8.20 1.24 -20.04
N TRP A 128 9.45 0.81 -20.19
CA TRP A 128 10.51 1.58 -20.84
C TRP A 128 10.14 1.89 -22.30
N PRO A 129 10.38 3.11 -22.83
CA PRO A 129 11.16 4.21 -22.24
C PRO A 129 10.34 5.25 -21.46
N ILE A 130 9.03 5.03 -21.25
CA ILE A 130 8.14 6.04 -20.68
C ILE A 130 8.21 6.07 -19.15
N ALA A 131 8.21 4.89 -18.52
CA ALA A 131 8.38 4.75 -17.08
C ALA A 131 9.11 3.44 -16.75
N PHE A 132 8.86 2.91 -15.55
CA PHE A 132 9.59 1.79 -14.95
C PHE A 132 8.82 0.47 -14.92
N GLY A 133 7.67 0.39 -15.59
CA GLY A 133 6.82 -0.80 -15.60
C GLY A 133 7.59 -2.07 -15.99
N ASP A 134 7.45 -3.11 -15.18
CA ASP A 134 8.17 -4.39 -15.31
C ASP A 134 7.42 -5.50 -14.55
N ASP A 135 6.74 -6.37 -15.30
CA ASP A 135 5.93 -7.44 -14.75
C ASP A 135 6.71 -8.46 -13.92
N LYS A 136 7.99 -8.69 -14.25
CA LYS A 136 8.83 -9.62 -13.49
C LYS A 136 9.19 -9.03 -12.14
N LYS A 137 9.50 -7.73 -12.10
CA LYS A 137 9.72 -7.02 -10.83
C LYS A 137 8.43 -6.96 -10.02
N ALA A 138 7.30 -6.70 -10.65
CA ALA A 138 6.00 -6.71 -9.98
C ALA A 138 5.77 -8.02 -9.23
N GLU A 139 5.90 -9.16 -9.93
CA GLU A 139 5.72 -10.49 -9.33
C GLU A 139 6.70 -10.73 -8.18
N GLN A 140 7.98 -10.40 -8.36
CA GLN A 140 9.02 -10.58 -7.35
C GLN A 140 8.70 -9.81 -6.07
N TYR A 141 8.31 -8.54 -6.17
CA TYR A 141 7.99 -7.72 -5.02
C TYR A 141 6.69 -8.17 -4.34
N LEU A 142 5.65 -8.48 -5.11
CA LEU A 142 4.38 -8.97 -4.55
C LEU A 142 4.56 -10.30 -3.83
N LYS A 143 5.32 -11.25 -4.40
CA LYS A 143 5.62 -12.53 -3.74
C LYS A 143 6.42 -12.35 -2.46
N LYS A 144 7.37 -11.39 -2.41
CA LYS A 144 8.09 -11.07 -1.16
C LYS A 144 7.17 -10.49 -0.09
N GLY A 145 6.26 -9.58 -0.46
CA GLY A 145 5.26 -9.06 0.47
C GLY A 145 4.32 -10.15 1.00
N LEU A 146 3.85 -11.04 0.12
CA LEU A 146 3.08 -12.23 0.51
C LEU A 146 3.83 -13.16 1.46
N GLN A 147 5.14 -13.33 1.30
CA GLN A 147 5.95 -14.13 2.23
C GLN A 147 5.99 -13.53 3.63
N ILE A 148 5.97 -12.20 3.75
CA ILE A 148 5.95 -11.49 5.03
C ILE A 148 4.58 -11.60 5.69
N ASN A 149 3.50 -11.36 4.93
CA ASN A 149 2.14 -11.40 5.45
C ASN A 149 1.21 -12.30 4.61
N PRO A 150 1.36 -13.64 4.73
CA PRO A 150 0.66 -14.60 3.86
C PRO A 150 -0.85 -14.63 4.06
N GLN A 151 -1.33 -14.20 5.23
CA GLN A 151 -2.77 -14.10 5.55
C GLN A 151 -3.28 -12.66 5.53
N GLY A 152 -2.43 -11.70 5.13
CA GLY A 152 -2.76 -10.30 5.09
C GLY A 152 -3.80 -9.98 4.02
N ILE A 153 -4.78 -9.15 4.37
CA ILE A 153 -5.85 -8.74 3.45
C ILE A 153 -5.24 -8.01 2.24
N GLU A 154 -4.37 -7.02 2.48
CA GLU A 154 -3.73 -6.24 1.42
C GLU A 154 -2.82 -7.09 0.53
N SER A 155 -1.92 -7.88 1.12
CA SER A 155 -0.97 -8.69 0.34
C SER A 155 -1.67 -9.64 -0.64
N ASN A 156 -2.72 -10.32 -0.16
CA ASN A 156 -3.52 -11.21 -1.00
C ASN A 156 -4.40 -10.45 -2.00
N PHE A 157 -4.95 -9.29 -1.61
CA PHE A 157 -5.70 -8.44 -2.52
C PHE A 157 -4.86 -7.97 -3.72
N TYR A 158 -3.69 -7.40 -3.47
CA TYR A 158 -2.84 -6.84 -4.51
C TYR A 158 -2.23 -7.93 -5.41
N TYR A 159 -1.88 -9.10 -4.86
CA TYR A 159 -1.47 -10.22 -5.69
C TYR A 159 -2.61 -10.78 -6.54
N GLY A 160 -3.83 -10.88 -5.99
CA GLY A 160 -5.02 -11.22 -6.77
C GLY A 160 -5.28 -10.22 -7.91
N GLN A 161 -5.10 -8.92 -7.68
CA GLN A 161 -5.20 -7.91 -8.74
C GLN A 161 -4.12 -8.06 -9.81
N TYR A 162 -2.88 -8.39 -9.42
CA TYR A 162 -1.81 -8.70 -10.36
C TYR A 162 -2.16 -9.91 -11.23
N LEU A 163 -2.68 -10.99 -10.65
CA LEU A 163 -3.12 -12.17 -11.40
C LEU A 163 -4.27 -11.84 -12.36
N LEU A 164 -5.23 -11.00 -11.96
CA LEU A 164 -6.25 -10.50 -12.88
C LEU A 164 -5.65 -9.72 -14.05
N ASN A 165 -4.62 -8.90 -13.80
CA ASN A 165 -3.91 -8.18 -14.87
C ASN A 165 -3.13 -9.11 -15.81
N LYS A 166 -2.81 -10.33 -15.36
CA LYS A 166 -2.16 -11.38 -16.16
C LYS A 166 -3.15 -12.34 -16.81
N ASP A 167 -4.44 -12.01 -16.83
CA ASP A 167 -5.51 -12.86 -17.35
C ASP A 167 -5.59 -14.24 -16.64
N GLN A 168 -5.29 -14.27 -15.34
CA GLN A 168 -5.36 -15.47 -14.48
C GLN A 168 -6.48 -15.35 -13.41
N PRO A 169 -7.76 -15.29 -13.81
CA PRO A 169 -8.87 -15.00 -12.90
C PRO A 169 -9.16 -16.10 -11.87
N GLU A 170 -8.99 -17.37 -12.25
CA GLU A 170 -9.20 -18.50 -11.34
C GLU A 170 -8.23 -18.46 -10.15
N GLU A 171 -6.94 -18.23 -10.42
CA GLU A 171 -5.92 -18.10 -9.38
C GLU A 171 -6.16 -16.83 -8.56
N ALA A 172 -6.51 -15.71 -9.20
CA ALA A 172 -6.81 -14.45 -8.51
C ALA A 172 -7.92 -14.62 -7.46
N ILE A 173 -8.97 -15.39 -7.78
CA ILE A 173 -10.10 -15.66 -6.88
C ILE A 173 -9.63 -16.39 -5.61
N GLU A 174 -8.66 -17.29 -5.68
CA GLU A 174 -8.14 -18.00 -4.50
C GLU A 174 -7.40 -17.05 -3.54
N TYR A 175 -6.61 -16.11 -4.09
CA TYR A 175 -6.00 -15.06 -3.27
C TYR A 175 -7.04 -14.11 -2.69
N PHE A 176 -8.06 -13.73 -3.46
CA PHE A 176 -9.16 -12.92 -2.92
C PHE A 176 -9.93 -13.62 -1.79
N LYS A 177 -10.17 -14.93 -1.88
CA LYS A 177 -10.75 -15.71 -0.79
C LYS A 177 -9.87 -15.69 0.46
N THR A 178 -8.54 -15.82 0.28
CA THR A 178 -7.57 -15.70 1.37
C THR A 178 -7.66 -14.31 2.02
N ALA A 179 -7.70 -13.25 1.22
CA ALA A 179 -7.89 -11.88 1.71
C ALA A 179 -9.21 -11.69 2.49
N LEU A 180 -10.32 -12.28 2.04
CA LEU A 180 -11.60 -12.23 2.75
C LEU A 180 -11.56 -12.93 4.11
N ASN A 181 -10.76 -13.99 4.24
CA ASN A 181 -10.56 -14.74 5.48
C ASN A 181 -9.49 -14.14 6.40
N GLY A 182 -8.67 -13.20 5.90
CA GLY A 182 -7.63 -12.53 6.68
C GLY A 182 -8.19 -11.77 7.90
N PRO A 183 -7.40 -11.59 8.98
CA PRO A 183 -7.86 -10.92 10.18
C PRO A 183 -8.11 -9.43 9.92
N VAL A 184 -9.22 -8.91 10.45
CA VAL A 184 -9.48 -7.45 10.49
C VAL A 184 -8.70 -6.86 11.65
N ARG A 185 -7.81 -5.91 11.38
CA ARG A 185 -6.99 -5.24 12.38
C ARG A 185 -7.85 -4.21 13.11
N GLN A 186 -7.84 -4.24 14.45
CA GLN A 186 -8.67 -3.34 15.27
C GLN A 186 -8.42 -1.86 14.96
N GLU A 187 -7.15 -1.46 14.84
CA GLU A 187 -6.75 -0.08 14.53
C GLU A 187 -7.08 0.33 13.08
N GLN A 188 -7.45 -0.63 12.21
CA GLN A 188 -7.69 -0.40 10.77
C GLN A 188 -9.02 -0.99 10.29
N GLU A 189 -9.97 -1.17 11.22
CA GLU A 189 -11.24 -1.87 10.95
C GLU A 189 -11.97 -1.32 9.72
N PHE A 190 -11.98 0.01 9.56
CA PHE A 190 -12.60 0.68 8.42
C PHE A 190 -11.92 0.33 7.09
N ALA A 191 -10.58 0.38 7.03
CA ALA A 191 -9.82 0.10 5.83
C ALA A 191 -9.96 -1.38 5.42
N ASP A 192 -9.77 -2.28 6.38
CA ASP A 192 -9.84 -3.72 6.17
C ASP A 192 -11.25 -4.17 5.75
N SER A 193 -12.29 -3.63 6.41
CA SER A 193 -13.69 -3.95 6.04
C SER A 193 -14.05 -3.40 4.67
N SER A 194 -13.64 -2.17 4.36
CA SER A 194 -13.87 -1.55 3.04
C SER A 194 -13.15 -2.32 1.93
N LEU A 195 -11.93 -2.79 2.19
CA LEU A 195 -11.18 -3.60 1.24
C LEU A 195 -11.84 -4.96 1.01
N LYS A 196 -12.33 -5.62 2.07
CA LYS A 196 -13.10 -6.86 1.94
C LYS A 196 -14.38 -6.68 1.11
N GLU A 197 -15.11 -5.58 1.30
CA GLU A 197 -16.27 -5.29 0.44
C GLU A 197 -15.86 -5.08 -1.02
N LYS A 198 -14.77 -4.34 -1.27
CA LYS A 198 -14.21 -4.18 -2.62
C LYS A 198 -13.83 -5.52 -3.25
N ILE A 199 -13.20 -6.42 -2.49
CA ILE A 199 -12.87 -7.78 -2.94
C ILE A 199 -14.12 -8.57 -3.35
N LYS A 200 -15.19 -8.55 -2.54
CA LYS A 200 -16.45 -9.23 -2.88
C LYS A 200 -17.00 -8.75 -4.23
N GLN A 201 -16.98 -7.43 -4.48
CA GLN A 201 -17.43 -6.87 -5.75
C GLN A 201 -16.56 -7.33 -6.93
N ILE A 202 -15.24 -7.42 -6.74
CA ILE A 202 -14.32 -7.90 -7.77
C ILE A 202 -14.60 -9.37 -8.12
N ILE A 203 -14.81 -10.24 -7.11
CA ILE A 203 -15.15 -11.65 -7.33
C ILE A 203 -16.44 -11.77 -8.16
N ILE A 204 -17.50 -11.06 -7.76
CA ILE A 204 -18.80 -11.07 -8.48
C ILE A 204 -18.61 -10.62 -9.92
N LYS A 205 -17.89 -9.52 -10.14
CA LYS A 205 -17.62 -8.98 -11.47
C LYS A 205 -16.84 -9.98 -12.34
N THR A 206 -15.82 -10.63 -11.77
CA THR A 206 -14.96 -11.59 -12.47
C THR A 206 -15.75 -12.82 -12.92
N ALA A 207 -16.54 -13.43 -12.03
CA ALA A 207 -17.39 -14.57 -12.36
C ALA A 207 -18.42 -14.25 -13.45
N ASN A 208 -18.97 -13.03 -13.45
CA ASN A 208 -19.90 -12.58 -14.48
C ASN A 208 -19.24 -12.43 -15.87
N ILE A 209 -17.96 -12.03 -15.92
CA ILE A 209 -17.20 -11.91 -17.17
C ILE A 209 -16.94 -13.30 -17.76
N GLU A 210 -16.50 -14.25 -16.94
CA GLU A 210 -16.25 -15.63 -17.36
C GLU A 210 -17.51 -16.30 -17.91
N SER A 211 -18.64 -16.14 -17.20
CA SER A 211 -19.94 -16.66 -17.65
C SER A 211 -20.36 -16.09 -19.02
N LYS A 212 -20.15 -14.79 -19.25
CA LYS A 212 -20.44 -14.16 -20.55
C LYS A 212 -19.50 -14.65 -21.64
N SER A 213 -18.20 -14.83 -21.33
CA SER A 213 -17.19 -15.32 -22.27
C SER A 213 -17.53 -16.75 -22.74
N GLN A 214 -17.84 -17.65 -21.81
CA GLN A 214 -18.23 -19.03 -22.11
C GLN A 214 -19.49 -19.09 -22.98
N LYS A 215 -20.53 -18.31 -22.65
CA LYS A 215 -21.76 -18.23 -23.46
C LYS A 215 -21.48 -17.76 -24.88
N LYS A 216 -20.61 -16.77 -25.07
CA LYS A 216 -20.22 -16.26 -26.39
C LYS A 216 -19.46 -17.32 -27.20
N GLN A 217 -18.57 -18.07 -26.56
CA GLN A 217 -17.81 -19.15 -27.19
C GLN A 217 -18.72 -20.30 -27.66
N ILE A 218 -19.67 -20.72 -26.82
CA ILE A 218 -20.67 -21.74 -27.17
C ILE A 218 -21.55 -21.27 -28.34
N ALA A 219 -21.97 -20.01 -28.35
CA ALA A 219 -22.79 -19.45 -29.43
C ALA A 219 -22.04 -19.24 -30.76
N SER A 220 -20.71 -19.36 -30.76
CA SER A 220 -19.86 -19.23 -31.97
C SER A 220 -19.46 -20.58 -32.59
N LEU A 221 -19.88 -21.70 -31.98
CA LEU A 221 -19.74 -23.07 -32.50
C LEU A 221 -21.00 -23.47 -33.27
#